data_AF-A0A1X3RV48-F1
#
_entry.id   AF-A0A1X3RV48-F1
#
_cell.length_a   1.000
_cell.length_b   1.000
_cell.length_c   1.000
_cell.angle_alpha   90.00
_cell.angle_beta   90.00
_cell.angle_gamma   90.00
#
_symmetry.space_group_name_H-M   'P 1'
#
loop_
_entity.id
_entity.type
_entity.pdbx_description
1 polymer ?
#
loop_
_entity_poly.entity_id
_entity_poly.type
_entity_poly.pdbx_seq_one_letter_code
_entity_poly.pdbx_strand_id
1 'polypeptide(L)'
;MNLHDHACQLQRENHFKVNGFVELESRLSLSQELEDIRTLLKKAMVLEHAVIPPYLTMLYTLNDDSDHWISDVIRSVVEEEMLHFVLVGNLLNAVGGTPQVNAPDFLLDYPAPLPFGIDDLEIQLHAFSPHAVYQAMQIEHPKSIRPGIVASHVCSDMNIGEFYVYIESRLRAAVKTFGEKAVFCGDANRQIAPEHFTSGVGSDMIPVYDLNSAIEAVSAIFKQGEGSPSELLQRGDGEIAHYYRFNEIYCGRRYVSDDTIASGPSGIQLSTGWDHAVKTHSGFKACDYPAGDAQAAIVRFNRRYCALLEQLQQGLCGKPQKLMPALASMQSLRDDFRHIVRMPYPGDSDYSCAPTFEYTPLKVTTSPTVVQDVSFNSNQDTLNTLMQAYACGNVRKAVACMSEHIVWDISGPIDVPYAGIFYGHDGFSRYWSLMEQTVEFSSLGIQNVFFNGNEAMAYGGEQGITKKTRVPYSYDWAIRYEFDEDYKVVLMRQYFNPMRIQAALAAPRTGG
;
A
#
# COMPACT_ATOMS: atom_id res chain seq x y z
N MET A 1 -19.49 43.06 12.05
CA MET A 1 -19.01 42.27 13.21
C MET A 1 -19.21 43.12 14.46
N ASN A 2 -19.99 42.66 15.44
CA ASN A 2 -20.25 43.43 16.67
C ASN A 2 -19.07 43.24 17.67
N LEU A 3 -18.91 44.13 18.65
CA LEU A 3 -17.84 44.11 19.66
C LEU A 3 -17.77 42.77 20.44
N HIS A 4 -18.92 42.10 20.61
CA HIS A 4 -19.01 40.79 21.26
C HIS A 4 -18.39 39.66 20.42
N ASP A 5 -18.63 39.67 19.10
CA ASP A 5 -18.07 38.68 18.17
C ASP A 5 -16.53 38.81 18.12
N HIS A 6 -16.04 40.05 18.13
CA HIS A 6 -14.61 40.37 18.12
C HIS A 6 -13.91 39.87 19.39
N ALA A 7 -14.50 40.08 20.58
CA ALA A 7 -13.95 39.59 21.84
C ALA A 7 -13.89 38.04 21.90
N CYS A 8 -14.94 37.37 21.39
CA CYS A 8 -14.98 35.90 21.32
C CYS A 8 -13.94 35.34 20.34
N GLN A 9 -13.70 36.03 19.22
CA GLN A 9 -12.65 35.66 18.27
C GLN A 9 -11.24 35.80 18.88
N LEU A 10 -10.95 36.93 19.52
CA LEU A 10 -9.66 37.17 20.20
C LEU A 10 -9.38 36.14 21.29
N GLN A 11 -10.39 35.74 22.06
CA GLN A 11 -10.23 34.69 23.07
C GLN A 11 -9.85 33.35 22.44
N ARG A 12 -10.48 32.98 21.32
CA ARG A 12 -10.14 31.76 20.58
C ARG A 12 -8.73 31.80 20.00
N GLU A 13 -8.33 32.92 19.43
CA GLU A 13 -6.97 33.11 18.91
C GLU A 13 -5.92 33.00 20.01
N ASN A 14 -6.16 33.61 21.18
CA ASN A 14 -5.25 33.51 22.32
C ASN A 14 -5.19 32.07 22.89
N HIS A 15 -6.32 31.37 22.99
CA HIS A 15 -6.35 29.98 23.43
C HIS A 15 -5.55 29.09 22.46
N PHE A 16 -5.77 29.23 21.16
CA PHE A 16 -5.05 28.47 20.13
C PHE A 16 -3.54 28.72 20.19
N LYS A 17 -3.10 29.98 20.32
CA LYS A 17 -1.67 30.32 20.45
C LYS A 17 -0.98 29.65 21.64
N VAL A 18 -1.71 29.42 22.73
CA VAL A 18 -1.15 28.82 23.95
C VAL A 18 -1.20 27.29 23.90
N ASN A 19 -2.29 26.72 23.36
CA ASN A 19 -2.58 25.30 23.52
C ASN A 19 -2.47 24.47 22.23
N GLY A 20 -2.41 25.10 21.05
CA GLY A 20 -2.29 24.43 19.75
C GLY A 20 -3.60 23.82 19.21
N PHE A 21 -4.73 23.95 19.91
CA PHE A 21 -6.03 23.47 19.46
C PHE A 21 -7.13 24.52 19.69
N VAL A 22 -8.30 24.31 19.09
CA VAL A 22 -9.47 25.20 19.24
C VAL A 22 -10.43 24.59 20.24
N GLU A 23 -10.80 25.31 21.29
CA GLU A 23 -11.77 24.81 22.26
C GLU A 23 -13.16 24.71 21.63
N LEU A 24 -13.66 23.48 21.51
CA LEU A 24 -15.00 23.15 21.00
C LEU A 24 -15.85 22.52 22.10
N GLU A 25 -17.16 22.59 21.94
CA GLU A 25 -18.13 21.91 22.80
C GLU A 25 -18.83 20.81 21.99
N SER A 26 -18.87 19.59 22.53
CA SER A 26 -19.78 18.57 22.00
C SER A 26 -21.16 18.75 22.64
N ARG A 27 -22.18 18.95 21.80
CA ARG A 27 -23.60 19.06 22.20
C ARG A 27 -24.45 17.88 21.71
N LEU A 28 -23.81 16.91 21.08
CA LEU A 28 -24.44 15.73 20.51
C LEU A 28 -24.52 14.60 21.55
N SER A 29 -25.23 13.52 21.22
CA SER A 29 -25.04 12.25 21.96
C SER A 29 -23.69 11.61 21.59
N LEU A 30 -23.14 10.76 22.47
CA LEU A 30 -21.88 10.05 22.21
C LEU A 30 -21.90 9.32 20.85
N SER A 31 -23.01 8.65 20.51
CA SER A 31 -23.11 7.90 19.25
C SER A 31 -23.04 8.81 18.02
N GLN A 32 -23.66 9.99 18.09
CA GLN A 32 -23.63 10.97 16.98
C GLN A 32 -22.25 11.62 16.89
N GLU A 33 -21.65 11.98 18.02
CA GLU A 33 -20.30 12.56 18.06
C GLU A 33 -19.26 11.60 17.46
N LEU A 34 -19.32 10.32 17.84
CA LEU A 34 -18.43 9.29 17.28
C LEU A 34 -18.65 9.08 15.79
N GLU A 35 -19.90 9.09 15.31
CA GLU A 35 -20.18 8.93 13.88
C GLU A 35 -19.65 10.11 13.05
N ASP A 36 -19.79 11.33 13.55
CA ASP A 36 -19.20 12.51 12.94
C ASP A 36 -17.68 12.42 12.89
N ILE A 37 -17.02 12.07 14.01
CA ILE A 37 -15.55 11.93 14.07
C ILE A 37 -15.08 10.82 13.12
N ARG A 38 -15.76 9.67 13.10
CA ARG A 38 -15.45 8.58 12.16
C ARG A 38 -15.60 9.02 10.72
N THR A 39 -16.62 9.83 10.42
CA THR A 39 -16.79 10.43 9.10
C THR A 39 -15.61 11.33 8.77
N LEU A 40 -15.21 12.24 9.67
CA LEU A 40 -14.03 13.10 9.48
C LEU A 40 -12.75 12.29 9.24
N LEU A 41 -12.54 11.20 9.97
CA LEU A 41 -11.35 10.36 9.81
C LEU A 41 -11.38 9.58 8.49
N LYS A 42 -12.53 9.05 8.06
CA LYS A 42 -12.66 8.45 6.71
C LYS A 42 -12.34 9.47 5.62
N LYS A 43 -12.76 10.73 5.81
CA LYS A 43 -12.42 11.83 4.92
C LYS A 43 -10.92 12.10 4.89
N ALA A 44 -10.28 12.20 6.05
CA ALA A 44 -8.83 12.32 6.14
C ALA A 44 -8.11 11.17 5.40
N MET A 45 -8.58 9.92 5.48
CA MET A 45 -7.96 8.83 4.72
C MET A 45 -8.01 9.04 3.20
N VAL A 46 -9.10 9.60 2.67
CA VAL A 46 -9.21 9.94 1.24
C VAL A 46 -8.25 11.08 0.89
N LEU A 47 -8.09 12.06 1.78
CA LEU A 47 -7.16 13.19 1.61
C LEU A 47 -5.70 12.71 1.50
N GLU A 48 -5.22 11.94 2.47
CA GLU A 48 -3.84 11.40 2.46
C GLU A 48 -3.58 10.51 1.24
N HIS A 49 -4.58 9.72 0.84
CA HIS A 49 -4.44 8.89 -0.36
C HIS A 49 -4.46 9.73 -1.65
N ALA A 50 -5.17 10.86 -1.69
CA ALA A 50 -5.35 11.67 -2.90
C ALA A 50 -4.03 12.19 -3.49
N VAL A 51 -3.00 12.35 -2.66
CA VAL A 51 -1.70 12.92 -3.06
C VAL A 51 -0.66 11.85 -3.42
N ILE A 52 -0.87 10.60 -3.00
CA ILE A 52 0.02 9.47 -3.30
C ILE A 52 0.15 9.21 -4.83
N PRO A 53 -0.93 9.03 -5.63
CA PRO A 53 -0.80 8.81 -7.07
C PRO A 53 -0.11 9.94 -7.85
N PRO A 54 -0.40 11.24 -7.61
CA PRO A 54 0.36 12.35 -8.19
C PRO A 54 1.86 12.26 -7.88
N TYR A 55 2.24 12.03 -6.62
CA TYR A 55 3.65 11.99 -6.22
C TYR A 55 4.38 10.74 -6.75
N LEU A 56 3.70 9.59 -6.84
CA LEU A 56 4.22 8.41 -7.55
C LEU A 56 4.41 8.66 -9.04
N THR A 57 3.49 9.39 -9.67
CA THR A 57 3.58 9.75 -11.09
C THR A 57 4.80 10.63 -11.35
N MET A 58 4.99 11.63 -10.49
CA MET A 58 6.18 12.46 -10.50
C MET A 58 7.46 11.62 -10.28
N LEU A 59 7.48 10.74 -9.27
CA LEU A 59 8.64 9.88 -8.97
C LEU A 59 9.05 8.97 -10.14
N TYR A 60 8.10 8.34 -10.81
CA TYR A 60 8.39 7.34 -11.83
C TYR A 60 8.51 7.87 -13.26
N THR A 61 8.39 9.19 -13.43
CA THR A 61 8.66 9.90 -14.70
C THR A 61 9.96 10.69 -14.66
N LEU A 62 10.69 10.66 -13.53
CA LEU A 62 12.10 11.04 -13.46
C LEU A 62 12.96 10.21 -14.42
N ASN A 63 14.00 10.84 -14.94
CA ASN A 63 15.05 10.19 -15.73
C ASN A 63 16.32 9.96 -14.89
N ASP A 64 17.30 9.29 -15.49
CA ASP A 64 18.61 9.02 -14.87
C ASP A 64 19.56 10.24 -14.88
N ASP A 65 19.22 11.33 -15.58
CA ASP A 65 20.01 12.57 -15.66
C ASP A 65 19.75 13.53 -14.47
N SER A 66 18.73 13.23 -13.67
CA SER A 66 18.36 14.00 -12.47
C SER A 66 19.23 13.57 -11.29
N ASP A 67 19.59 14.50 -10.41
CA ASP A 67 20.30 14.14 -9.19
C ASP A 67 19.50 13.09 -8.39
N HIS A 68 20.15 11.97 -8.03
CA HIS A 68 19.49 10.88 -7.29
C HIS A 68 18.77 11.36 -6.01
N TRP A 69 19.30 12.41 -5.38
CA TRP A 69 18.69 13.07 -4.23
C TRP A 69 17.25 13.52 -4.49
N ILE A 70 16.91 14.01 -5.68
CA ILE A 70 15.53 14.41 -6.04
C ILE A 70 14.60 13.20 -5.97
N SER A 71 15.05 12.06 -6.49
CA SER A 71 14.26 10.83 -6.45
C SER A 71 14.09 10.30 -5.02
N ASP A 72 15.10 10.49 -4.17
CA ASP A 72 15.05 10.08 -2.76
C ASP A 72 14.10 10.97 -1.95
N VAL A 73 14.10 12.29 -2.21
CA VAL A 73 13.18 13.24 -1.58
C VAL A 73 11.73 12.96 -1.97
N ILE A 74 11.44 12.80 -3.27
CA ILE A 74 10.07 12.53 -3.69
C ILE A 74 9.61 11.17 -3.12
N ARG A 75 10.50 10.17 -3.11
CA ARG A 75 10.22 8.87 -2.49
C ARG A 75 9.93 9.01 -0.99
N SER A 76 10.73 9.77 -0.25
CA SER A 76 10.53 9.94 1.19
C SER A 76 9.20 10.62 1.50
N VAL A 77 8.80 11.63 0.72
CA VAL A 77 7.48 12.26 0.85
C VAL A 77 6.36 11.25 0.58
N VAL A 78 6.43 10.47 -0.52
CA VAL A 78 5.44 9.41 -0.80
C VAL A 78 5.33 8.40 0.34
N GLU A 79 6.46 8.00 0.94
CA GLU A 79 6.48 7.06 2.06
C GLU A 79 5.85 7.69 3.32
N GLU A 80 6.06 8.98 3.56
CA GLU A 80 5.41 9.74 4.64
C GLU A 80 3.89 9.88 4.40
N GLU A 81 3.42 10.14 3.18
CA GLU A 81 1.98 10.15 2.85
C GLU A 81 1.31 8.77 3.07
N MET A 82 2.03 7.69 2.75
CA MET A 82 1.57 6.32 3.06
C MET A 82 1.51 6.07 4.57
N LEU A 83 2.46 6.62 5.33
CA LEU A 83 2.43 6.58 6.79
C LEU A 83 1.22 7.35 7.33
N HIS A 84 0.97 8.57 6.85
CA HIS A 84 -0.16 9.41 7.28
C HIS A 84 -1.49 8.69 7.03
N PHE A 85 -1.66 8.12 5.85
CA PHE A 85 -2.81 7.29 5.51
C PHE A 85 -3.07 6.17 6.54
N VAL A 86 -2.01 5.47 6.98
CA VAL A 86 -2.13 4.40 8.00
C VAL A 86 -2.39 4.97 9.39
N LEU A 87 -1.77 6.10 9.77
CA LEU A 87 -2.01 6.79 11.04
C LEU A 87 -3.47 7.23 11.19
N VAL A 88 -4.06 7.77 10.12
CA VAL A 88 -5.50 8.07 10.09
C VAL A 88 -6.34 6.80 10.23
N GLY A 89 -5.92 5.68 9.63
CA GLY A 89 -6.54 4.38 9.83
C GLY A 89 -6.51 3.92 11.31
N ASN A 90 -5.39 4.12 12.00
CA ASN A 90 -5.23 3.84 13.43
C ASN A 90 -6.16 4.71 14.29
N LEU A 91 -6.23 6.02 14.00
CA LEU A 91 -7.17 6.95 14.64
C LEU A 91 -8.62 6.47 14.46
N LEU A 92 -9.01 6.10 13.24
CA LEU A 92 -10.36 5.62 12.93
C LEU A 92 -10.68 4.32 13.66
N ASN A 93 -9.75 3.38 13.71
CA ASN A 93 -9.88 2.13 14.46
C ASN A 93 -10.04 2.40 15.96
N ALA A 94 -9.27 3.35 16.53
CA ALA A 94 -9.27 3.64 17.96
C ALA A 94 -10.60 4.21 18.45
N VAL A 95 -11.30 5.00 17.63
CA VAL A 95 -12.66 5.49 17.93
C VAL A 95 -13.78 4.50 17.54
N GLY A 96 -13.42 3.23 17.27
CA GLY A 96 -14.35 2.16 16.95
C GLY A 96 -14.93 2.21 15.52
N GLY A 97 -14.32 3.00 14.63
CA GLY A 97 -14.64 3.01 13.21
C GLY A 97 -13.98 1.87 12.44
N THR A 98 -14.25 1.82 11.14
CA THR A 98 -13.64 0.84 10.23
C THR A 98 -13.25 1.54 8.93
N PRO A 99 -11.96 1.47 8.54
CA PRO A 99 -11.49 1.93 7.23
C PRO A 99 -12.30 1.33 6.08
N GLN A 100 -12.49 2.08 5.00
CA GLN A 100 -13.19 1.65 3.78
C GLN A 100 -12.41 2.16 2.57
N VAL A 101 -11.26 1.54 2.30
CA VAL A 101 -10.24 2.05 1.36
C VAL A 101 -10.26 1.32 0.01
N ASN A 102 -11.11 0.30 -0.13
CA ASN A 102 -11.32 -0.48 -1.36
C ASN A 102 -12.61 -0.10 -2.10
N ALA A 103 -13.31 0.94 -1.64
CA ALA A 103 -14.58 1.36 -2.18
C ALA A 103 -14.40 2.30 -3.39
N PRO A 104 -15.36 2.35 -4.34
CA PRO A 104 -15.26 3.23 -5.52
C PRO A 104 -15.07 4.71 -5.18
N ASP A 105 -15.71 5.17 -4.11
CA ASP A 105 -15.68 6.55 -3.61
C ASP A 105 -14.40 6.92 -2.85
N PHE A 106 -13.53 5.94 -2.57
CA PHE A 106 -12.21 6.18 -1.99
C PHE A 106 -11.19 6.64 -3.05
N LEU A 107 -11.29 6.13 -4.29
CA LEU A 107 -10.40 6.54 -5.37
C LEU A 107 -10.92 7.78 -6.08
N LEU A 108 -10.05 8.78 -6.21
CA LEU A 108 -10.34 9.97 -7.01
C LEU A 108 -10.24 9.68 -8.50
N ASP A 109 -11.11 10.32 -9.28
CA ASP A 109 -11.15 10.21 -10.73
C ASP A 109 -10.30 11.31 -11.39
N TYR A 110 -8.98 11.28 -11.23
CA TYR A 110 -8.06 12.35 -11.65
C TYR A 110 -8.19 12.76 -13.14
N PRO A 111 -8.22 14.06 -13.48
CA PRO A 111 -8.04 15.20 -12.59
C PRO A 111 -9.24 15.39 -11.67
N ALA A 112 -8.99 15.70 -10.40
CA ALA A 112 -10.02 15.77 -9.37
C ALA A 112 -9.70 16.88 -8.37
N PRO A 113 -10.72 17.57 -7.82
CA PRO A 113 -10.49 18.51 -6.72
C PRO A 113 -9.93 17.77 -5.50
N LEU A 114 -9.14 18.47 -4.70
CA LEU A 114 -8.74 18.00 -3.39
C LEU A 114 -10.02 17.67 -2.58
N PRO A 115 -10.07 16.53 -1.89
CA PRO A 115 -11.28 16.07 -1.24
C PRO A 115 -11.91 17.11 -0.30
N PHE A 116 -13.25 17.10 -0.22
CA PHE A 116 -14.07 17.89 0.71
C PHE A 116 -14.10 19.40 0.48
N GLY A 117 -13.63 19.86 -0.69
CA GLY A 117 -13.59 21.29 -1.02
C GLY A 117 -12.52 22.04 -0.23
N ILE A 118 -11.57 21.32 0.37
CA ILE A 118 -10.39 21.91 1.00
C ILE A 118 -9.57 22.57 -0.11
N ASP A 119 -9.24 23.84 0.07
CA ASP A 119 -8.33 24.63 -0.78
C ASP A 119 -8.69 24.81 -2.27
N ASP A 120 -9.84 24.29 -2.75
CA ASP A 120 -10.33 24.41 -4.14
C ASP A 120 -9.27 24.10 -5.22
N LEU A 121 -8.38 23.14 -4.92
CA LEU A 121 -7.25 22.78 -5.77
C LEU A 121 -7.59 21.56 -6.63
N GLU A 122 -7.50 21.67 -7.95
CA GLU A 122 -7.57 20.51 -8.85
C GLU A 122 -6.22 19.80 -8.92
N ILE A 123 -6.21 18.50 -8.65
CA ILE A 123 -5.02 17.66 -8.63
C ILE A 123 -4.99 16.82 -9.90
N GLN A 124 -3.84 16.83 -10.57
CA GLN A 124 -3.59 15.98 -11.74
C GLN A 124 -2.38 15.06 -11.56
N LEU A 125 -2.31 14.04 -12.41
CA LEU A 125 -1.19 13.10 -12.52
C LEU A 125 -0.10 13.67 -13.44
N HIS A 126 0.56 14.73 -13.01
CA HIS A 126 1.64 15.35 -13.78
C HIS A 126 2.92 14.49 -13.75
N ALA A 127 3.55 14.33 -14.93
CA ALA A 127 4.93 13.87 -14.99
C ALA A 127 5.88 14.88 -14.35
N PHE A 128 7.04 14.40 -13.90
CA PHE A 128 8.08 15.22 -13.29
C PHE A 128 8.41 16.42 -14.17
N SER A 129 8.13 17.59 -13.63
CA SER A 129 8.22 18.88 -14.31
C SER A 129 8.14 19.98 -13.25
N PRO A 130 8.52 21.22 -13.60
CA PRO A 130 8.28 22.36 -12.72
C PRO A 130 6.80 22.50 -12.31
N HIS A 131 5.88 22.10 -13.18
CA HIS A 131 4.44 22.16 -12.91
C HIS A 131 3.99 21.10 -11.89
N ALA A 132 4.50 19.87 -11.99
CA ALA A 132 4.22 18.82 -11.00
C ALA A 132 4.73 19.20 -9.60
N VAL A 133 5.96 19.71 -9.52
CA VAL A 133 6.55 20.15 -8.24
C VAL A 133 5.80 21.37 -7.70
N TYR A 134 5.39 22.31 -8.55
CA TYR A 134 4.57 23.43 -8.12
C TYR A 134 3.20 23.00 -7.59
N GLN A 135 2.53 22.04 -8.23
CA GLN A 135 1.28 21.46 -7.70
C GLN A 135 1.50 20.86 -6.31
N ALA A 136 2.57 20.07 -6.12
CA ALA A 136 2.92 19.53 -4.81
C ALA A 136 3.17 20.64 -3.77
N MET A 137 3.88 21.71 -4.15
CA MET A 137 4.06 22.87 -3.28
C MET A 137 2.73 23.58 -2.95
N GLN A 138 1.74 23.60 -3.85
CA GLN A 138 0.42 24.18 -3.53
C GLN A 138 -0.38 23.32 -2.55
N ILE A 139 -0.28 21.99 -2.70
CA ILE A 139 -0.90 21.02 -1.78
C ILE A 139 -0.30 21.19 -0.38
N GLU A 140 1.04 21.16 -0.28
CA GLU A 140 1.74 21.18 1.00
C GLU A 140 1.93 22.58 1.59
N HIS A 141 1.42 23.64 0.95
CA HIS A 141 1.75 25.00 1.32
C HIS A 141 1.35 25.31 2.78
N PRO A 142 2.30 25.66 3.68
CA PRO A 142 1.99 25.94 5.07
C PRO A 142 1.07 27.16 5.19
N LYS A 143 -0.14 26.94 5.70
CA LYS A 143 -1.12 28.01 5.88
C LYS A 143 -1.28 28.36 7.35
N SER A 144 -1.59 29.63 7.60
CA SER A 144 -1.94 30.06 8.96
C SER A 144 -3.27 29.46 9.37
N ILE A 145 -3.31 28.84 10.55
CA ILE A 145 -4.56 28.32 11.13
C ILE A 145 -5.45 29.49 11.57
N ARG A 146 -6.71 29.49 11.12
CA ARG A 146 -7.73 30.47 11.52
C ARG A 146 -8.70 29.79 12.50
N PRO A 147 -8.57 30.03 13.82
CA PRO A 147 -9.42 29.37 14.82
C PRO A 147 -10.92 29.60 14.64
N GLY A 148 -11.30 30.74 14.06
CA GLY A 148 -12.70 31.04 13.73
C GLY A 148 -13.29 30.11 12.66
N ILE A 149 -12.50 29.72 11.66
CA ILE A 149 -12.91 28.79 10.60
C ILE A 149 -13.03 27.38 11.16
N VAL A 150 -12.04 26.93 11.95
CA VAL A 150 -12.10 25.63 12.65
C VAL A 150 -13.36 25.52 13.51
N ALA A 151 -13.67 26.57 14.28
CA ALA A 151 -14.84 26.62 15.14
C ALA A 151 -16.19 26.77 14.39
N SER A 152 -16.18 27.00 13.08
CA SER A 152 -17.41 27.05 12.27
C SER A 152 -17.97 25.66 11.96
N HIS A 153 -17.15 24.60 12.11
CA HIS A 153 -17.45 23.22 11.71
C HIS A 153 -17.67 23.00 10.19
N VAL A 154 -17.40 24.01 9.35
CA VAL A 154 -17.56 23.93 7.89
C VAL A 154 -16.24 23.51 7.24
N CYS A 155 -16.10 22.21 6.92
CA CYS A 155 -14.84 21.66 6.40
C CYS A 155 -14.42 22.24 5.02
N SER A 156 -15.38 22.65 4.19
CA SER A 156 -15.07 23.23 2.86
C SER A 156 -14.41 24.60 2.91
N ASP A 157 -14.42 25.27 4.07
CA ASP A 157 -13.79 26.57 4.25
C ASP A 157 -12.35 26.43 4.81
N MET A 158 -11.96 25.20 5.17
CA MET A 158 -10.70 24.88 5.84
C MET A 158 -9.58 24.61 4.83
N ASN A 159 -8.35 24.91 5.22
CA ASN A 159 -7.16 24.28 4.65
C ASN A 159 -6.86 22.93 5.32
N ILE A 160 -5.88 22.17 4.80
CA ILE A 160 -5.51 20.84 5.32
C ILE A 160 -5.11 20.93 6.81
N GLY A 161 -4.30 21.91 7.19
CA GLY A 161 -3.88 22.14 8.58
C GLY A 161 -5.04 22.42 9.52
N GLU A 162 -5.98 23.28 9.12
CA GLU A 162 -7.20 23.57 9.87
C GLU A 162 -8.08 22.35 10.02
N PHE A 163 -8.13 21.48 9.01
CA PHE A 163 -8.87 20.23 9.06
C PHE A 163 -8.31 19.26 10.10
N TYR A 164 -6.99 19.14 10.22
CA TYR A 164 -6.36 18.33 11.28
C TYR A 164 -6.49 18.93 12.67
N VAL A 165 -6.35 20.26 12.81
CA VAL A 165 -6.66 20.97 14.06
C VAL A 165 -8.13 20.75 14.46
N TYR A 166 -9.04 20.71 13.48
CA TYR A 166 -10.45 20.43 13.71
C TYR A 166 -10.68 19.01 14.24
N ILE A 167 -10.05 18.00 13.64
CA ILE A 167 -10.11 16.62 14.13
C ILE A 167 -9.60 16.51 15.57
N GLU A 168 -8.43 17.09 15.88
CA GLU A 168 -7.89 17.10 17.24
C GLU A 168 -8.86 17.77 18.22
N SER A 169 -9.39 18.94 17.84
CA SER A 169 -10.32 19.71 18.67
C SER A 169 -11.62 18.94 18.95
N ARG A 170 -12.14 18.19 17.97
CA ARG A 170 -13.31 17.31 18.14
C ARG A 170 -13.01 16.14 19.07
N LEU A 171 -11.86 15.48 18.94
CA LEU A 171 -11.45 14.40 19.85
C LEU A 171 -11.33 14.90 21.29
N ARG A 172 -10.67 16.04 21.52
CA ARG A 172 -10.55 16.65 22.85
C ARG A 172 -11.92 17.00 23.45
N ALA A 173 -12.82 17.59 22.66
CA ALA A 173 -14.17 17.92 23.09
C ALA A 173 -14.98 16.67 23.47
N ALA A 174 -14.90 15.61 22.65
CA ALA A 174 -15.57 14.34 22.93
C ALA A 174 -15.05 13.69 24.23
N VAL A 175 -13.73 13.69 24.45
CA VAL A 175 -13.12 13.15 25.67
C VAL A 175 -13.52 13.96 26.90
N LYS A 176 -13.55 15.29 26.80
CA LYS A 176 -14.00 16.18 27.89
C LYS A 176 -15.45 15.91 28.29
N THR A 177 -16.32 15.63 27.32
CA THR A 177 -17.76 15.42 27.56
C THR A 177 -18.10 13.99 28.00
N PHE A 178 -17.50 12.97 27.37
CA PHE A 178 -17.91 11.57 27.54
C PHE A 178 -16.88 10.68 28.26
N GLY A 179 -15.67 11.19 28.47
CA GLY A 179 -14.55 10.44 29.02
C GLY A 179 -13.79 9.63 27.97
N GLU A 180 -12.49 9.47 28.20
CA GLU A 180 -11.54 8.89 27.23
C GLU A 180 -11.92 7.47 26.81
N LYS A 181 -12.24 6.60 27.77
CA LYS A 181 -12.63 5.21 27.51
C LYS A 181 -13.89 5.08 26.64
N ALA A 182 -14.79 6.06 26.69
CA ALA A 182 -16.00 6.05 25.87
C ALA A 182 -15.70 6.46 24.41
N VAL A 183 -14.75 7.37 24.21
CA VAL A 183 -14.33 7.84 22.88
C VAL A 183 -13.44 6.81 22.20
N PHE A 184 -12.39 6.35 22.89
CA PHE A 184 -11.44 5.35 22.40
C PHE A 184 -11.95 3.94 22.71
N CYS A 185 -13.08 3.61 22.10
CA CYS A 185 -13.82 2.35 22.30
C CYS A 185 -13.44 1.24 21.31
N GLY A 186 -12.48 1.50 20.42
CA GLY A 186 -12.01 0.57 19.40
C GLY A 186 -11.28 -0.66 19.93
N ASP A 187 -11.17 -1.69 19.10
CA ASP A 187 -10.39 -2.89 19.40
C ASP A 187 -8.89 -2.59 19.21
N ALA A 188 -8.13 -2.68 20.30
CA ALA A 188 -6.69 -2.46 20.32
C ALA A 188 -5.92 -3.39 19.36
N ASN A 189 -6.43 -4.59 19.05
CA ASN A 189 -5.80 -5.53 18.12
C ASN A 189 -5.88 -5.09 16.65
N ARG A 190 -6.64 -4.01 16.36
CA ARG A 190 -6.75 -3.42 15.03
C ARG A 190 -5.71 -2.33 14.76
N GLN A 191 -4.92 -1.97 15.76
CA GLN A 191 -3.85 -0.98 15.59
C GLN A 191 -2.70 -1.57 14.77
N ILE A 192 -2.20 -0.77 13.83
CA ILE A 192 -0.96 -1.05 13.10
C ILE A 192 0.19 -0.42 13.89
N ALA A 193 1.09 -1.25 14.38
CA ALA A 193 2.26 -0.85 15.16
C ALA A 193 3.58 -1.09 14.38
N PRO A 194 4.70 -0.43 14.77
CA PRO A 194 6.00 -0.51 14.08
C PRO A 194 6.51 -1.94 13.81
N GLU A 195 6.24 -2.89 14.72
CA GLU A 195 6.66 -4.29 14.61
C GLU A 195 6.10 -5.04 13.40
N HIS A 196 5.06 -4.49 12.74
CA HIS A 196 4.51 -5.05 11.51
C HIS A 196 5.32 -4.67 10.26
N PHE A 197 6.30 -3.79 10.39
CA PHE A 197 7.17 -3.35 9.30
C PHE A 197 8.60 -3.87 9.48
N THR A 198 9.33 -3.98 8.36
CA THR A 198 10.76 -4.34 8.38
C THR A 198 11.59 -3.18 8.92
N SER A 199 12.67 -3.48 9.66
CA SER A 199 13.54 -2.49 10.30
C SER A 199 13.88 -1.28 9.43
N GLY A 200 13.49 -0.10 9.89
CA GLY A 200 13.70 1.21 9.23
C GLY A 200 12.45 1.79 8.59
N VAL A 201 11.55 0.96 8.04
CA VAL A 201 10.26 1.39 7.50
C VAL A 201 9.23 1.37 8.63
N GLY A 202 8.43 2.43 8.79
CA GLY A 202 7.37 2.47 9.81
C GLY A 202 7.86 2.68 11.24
N SER A 203 9.09 3.15 11.45
CA SER A 203 9.59 3.54 12.79
C SER A 203 8.73 4.62 13.45
N ASP A 204 8.15 5.47 12.62
CA ASP A 204 7.34 6.62 13.03
C ASP A 204 5.84 6.24 13.13
N MET A 205 5.53 4.94 13.05
CA MET A 205 4.16 4.44 13.21
C MET A 205 3.70 4.56 14.66
N ILE A 206 2.57 5.23 14.87
CA ILE A 206 2.00 5.49 16.19
C ILE A 206 0.70 4.70 16.33
N PRO A 207 0.66 3.62 17.15
CA PRO A 207 -0.60 2.98 17.50
C PRO A 207 -1.39 3.89 18.45
N VAL A 208 -2.70 4.02 18.21
CA VAL A 208 -3.57 4.94 18.95
C VAL A 208 -4.49 4.17 19.90
N TYR A 209 -4.41 4.49 21.19
CA TYR A 209 -5.21 3.86 22.25
C TYR A 209 -5.97 4.87 23.12
N ASP A 210 -5.55 6.13 23.11
CA ASP A 210 -6.03 7.18 24.01
C ASP A 210 -5.89 8.56 23.35
N LEU A 211 -6.29 9.61 24.06
CA LEU A 211 -6.24 10.97 23.52
C LEU A 211 -4.80 11.40 23.23
N ASN A 212 -3.85 11.01 24.09
CA ASN A 212 -2.46 11.41 23.97
C ASN A 212 -1.82 10.87 22.68
N SER A 213 -1.91 9.55 22.47
CA SER A 213 -1.45 8.88 21.24
C SER A 213 -2.19 9.38 20.00
N ALA A 214 -3.47 9.75 20.10
CA ALA A 214 -4.21 10.35 19.00
C ALA A 214 -3.67 11.73 18.60
N ILE A 215 -3.37 12.60 19.58
CA ILE A 215 -2.77 13.92 19.35
C ILE A 215 -1.36 13.75 18.76
N GLU A 216 -0.59 12.78 19.23
CA GLU A 216 0.73 12.48 18.69
C GLU A 216 0.65 12.10 17.20
N ALA A 217 -0.28 11.22 16.83
CA ALA A 217 -0.50 10.82 15.44
C ALA A 217 -0.95 12.01 14.56
N VAL A 218 -1.91 12.82 15.00
CA VAL A 218 -2.35 14.03 14.27
C VAL A 218 -1.21 15.04 14.14
N SER A 219 -0.42 15.23 15.20
CA SER A 219 0.72 16.15 15.18
C SER A 219 1.82 15.69 14.23
N ALA A 220 2.06 14.37 14.13
CA ALA A 220 3.01 13.80 13.19
C ALA A 220 2.62 14.09 11.73
N ILE A 221 1.35 13.84 11.37
CA ILE A 221 0.79 14.11 10.04
C ILE A 221 0.98 15.59 9.69
N PHE A 222 0.50 16.48 10.56
CA PHE A 222 0.56 17.93 10.32
C PHE A 222 2.00 18.47 10.16
N LYS A 223 2.94 18.02 11.01
CA LYS A 223 4.33 18.51 10.99
C LYS A 223 5.13 18.00 9.80
N GLN A 224 4.86 16.77 9.36
CA GLN A 224 5.54 16.16 8.22
C GLN A 224 5.06 16.78 6.90
N GLY A 225 3.75 16.94 6.71
CA GLY A 225 3.13 17.55 5.53
C GLY A 225 3.44 19.05 5.37
N GLU A 226 2.51 19.91 5.83
CA GLU A 226 2.62 21.37 5.68
C GLU A 226 3.77 21.98 6.49
N GLY A 227 3.97 21.47 7.70
CA GLY A 227 4.90 22.08 8.63
C GLY A 227 4.45 23.44 9.17
N SER A 228 5.39 24.37 9.35
CA SER A 228 5.18 25.66 10.00
C SER A 228 5.41 26.81 9.03
N PRO A 229 4.54 27.85 9.03
CA PRO A 229 4.76 29.06 8.25
C PRO A 229 5.85 29.98 8.83
N SER A 230 6.39 29.65 10.02
CA SER A 230 7.40 30.46 10.71
C SER A 230 8.73 29.75 10.95
N GLU A 231 8.78 28.42 10.79
CA GLU A 231 9.96 27.61 11.11
C GLU A 231 10.28 26.60 10.00
N LEU A 232 11.51 26.68 9.46
CA LEU A 232 12.00 25.80 8.41
C LEU A 232 12.30 24.39 8.94
N LEU A 233 13.05 24.31 10.05
CA LEU A 233 13.44 23.07 10.71
C LEU A 233 12.50 22.81 11.88
N GLN A 234 11.71 21.75 11.80
CA GLN A 234 10.72 21.39 12.83
C GLN A 234 11.09 20.14 13.62
N ARG A 235 12.08 19.37 13.14
CA ARG A 235 12.57 18.16 13.80
C ARG A 235 14.02 18.34 14.25
N GLY A 236 14.37 17.75 15.40
CA GLY A 236 15.73 17.73 15.95
C GLY A 236 16.71 16.83 15.19
N ASP A 237 16.24 16.15 14.14
CA ASP A 237 17.03 15.31 13.22
C ASP A 237 17.54 16.08 11.98
N GLY A 238 17.08 17.32 11.77
CA GLY A 238 17.44 18.14 10.61
C GLY A 238 16.52 18.02 9.40
N GLU A 239 15.42 17.26 9.49
CA GLU A 239 14.45 17.11 8.41
C GLU A 239 13.47 18.31 8.32
N ILE A 240 13.13 18.70 7.10
CA ILE A 240 12.18 19.79 6.78
C ILE A 240 10.86 19.22 6.24
N ALA A 241 9.76 19.95 6.40
CA ALA A 241 8.43 19.55 5.94
C ALA A 241 8.34 19.46 4.40
N HIS A 242 7.32 18.75 3.89
CA HIS A 242 7.20 18.40 2.48
C HIS A 242 7.24 19.60 1.55
N TYR A 243 6.54 20.70 1.90
CA TYR A 243 6.59 21.94 1.13
C TYR A 243 8.02 22.40 0.85
N TYR A 244 8.86 22.42 1.89
CA TYR A 244 10.22 22.91 1.78
C TYR A 244 11.09 21.93 0.99
N ARG A 245 10.88 20.62 1.12
CA ARG A 245 11.54 19.61 0.28
C ARG A 245 11.21 19.79 -1.20
N PHE A 246 9.95 20.02 -1.54
CA PHE A 246 9.55 20.34 -2.92
C PHE A 246 10.09 21.70 -3.38
N ASN A 247 10.16 22.69 -2.49
CA ASN A 247 10.75 23.98 -2.78
C ASN A 247 12.24 23.87 -3.13
N GLU A 248 13.01 22.98 -2.50
CA GLU A 248 14.41 22.72 -2.88
C GLU A 248 14.52 22.23 -4.34
N ILE A 249 13.65 21.31 -4.74
CA ILE A 249 13.61 20.79 -6.11
C ILE A 249 13.20 21.91 -7.08
N TYR A 250 12.17 22.69 -6.74
CA TYR A 250 11.68 23.80 -7.56
C TYR A 250 12.73 24.89 -7.78
N CYS A 251 13.45 25.27 -6.71
CA CYS A 251 14.56 26.22 -6.79
C CYS A 251 15.84 25.61 -7.39
N GLY A 252 15.90 24.29 -7.55
CA GLY A 252 17.10 23.56 -7.96
C GLY A 252 18.24 23.74 -6.97
N ARG A 253 17.96 23.85 -5.66
CA ARG A 253 18.96 24.11 -4.63
C ARG A 253 18.49 23.65 -3.25
N ARG A 254 19.43 23.11 -2.46
CA ARG A 254 19.14 22.64 -1.09
C ARG A 254 19.19 23.75 -0.05
N TYR A 255 18.41 23.61 1.01
CA TYR A 255 18.52 24.42 2.21
C TYR A 255 19.79 24.08 2.99
N VAL A 256 20.34 25.07 3.68
CA VAL A 256 21.35 24.91 4.74
C VAL A 256 20.83 25.47 6.06
N SER A 257 21.49 25.14 7.17
CA SER A 257 20.98 25.47 8.53
C SER A 257 20.80 26.97 8.80
N ASP A 258 21.51 27.84 8.09
CA ASP A 258 21.39 29.30 8.23
C ASP A 258 20.29 29.91 7.34
N ASP A 259 19.68 29.12 6.45
CA ASP A 259 18.59 29.58 5.60
C ASP A 259 17.31 29.78 6.42
N THR A 260 16.50 30.71 5.95
CA THR A 260 15.17 31.01 6.47
C THR A 260 14.13 30.83 5.37
N ILE A 261 12.85 30.77 5.75
CA ILE A 261 11.74 30.77 4.80
C ILE A 261 11.86 31.96 3.83
N ALA A 262 12.26 33.13 4.33
CA ALA A 262 12.37 34.35 3.54
C ALA A 262 13.60 34.39 2.61
N SER A 263 14.72 33.78 3.01
CA SER A 263 15.92 33.73 2.16
C SER A 263 15.81 32.70 1.04
N GLY A 264 15.02 31.64 1.26
CA GLY A 264 15.02 30.47 0.40
C GLY A 264 16.31 29.65 0.55
N PRO A 265 16.44 28.56 -0.23
CA PRO A 265 17.60 27.67 -0.17
C PRO A 265 18.84 28.33 -0.79
N SER A 266 19.96 28.34 -0.08
CA SER A 266 21.25 28.90 -0.54
C SER A 266 22.36 27.86 -0.72
N GLY A 267 22.09 26.60 -0.36
CA GLY A 267 23.03 25.47 -0.36
C GLY A 267 23.42 24.93 -1.72
N ILE A 268 23.61 23.61 -1.80
CA ILE A 268 24.12 22.91 -2.98
C ILE A 268 23.13 23.07 -4.15
N GLN A 269 23.62 23.49 -5.31
CA GLN A 269 22.85 23.51 -6.57
C GLN A 269 22.56 22.08 -7.02
N LEU A 270 21.31 21.85 -7.41
CA LEU A 270 20.82 20.58 -7.93
C LEU A 270 20.70 20.62 -9.46
N SER A 271 21.07 19.52 -10.11
CA SER A 271 20.73 19.20 -11.49
C SER A 271 19.36 18.54 -11.52
N THR A 272 18.33 19.31 -11.90
CA THR A 272 16.96 18.84 -11.87
C THR A 272 16.60 17.94 -13.04
N GLY A 273 17.29 18.02 -14.18
CA GLY A 273 17.01 17.16 -15.33
C GLY A 273 15.64 17.37 -15.99
N TRP A 274 15.01 18.55 -15.82
CA TRP A 274 13.65 18.85 -16.31
C TRP A 274 13.42 18.47 -17.77
N ASP A 275 14.33 18.88 -18.66
CA ASP A 275 14.15 18.74 -20.12
C ASP A 275 14.24 17.29 -20.60
N HIS A 276 14.76 16.40 -19.76
CA HIS A 276 14.96 14.99 -20.06
C HIS A 276 13.88 14.11 -19.42
N ALA A 277 12.98 14.69 -18.61
CA ALA A 277 11.97 13.93 -17.89
C ALA A 277 10.98 13.27 -18.86
N VAL A 278 10.43 12.12 -18.46
CA VAL A 278 9.48 11.42 -19.33
C VAL A 278 8.21 12.24 -19.44
N LYS A 279 7.84 12.66 -20.65
CA LYS A 279 6.62 13.41 -20.91
C LYS A 279 5.43 12.48 -20.94
N THR A 280 4.35 12.83 -20.26
CA THR A 280 3.08 12.09 -20.29
C THR A 280 1.92 13.08 -20.44
N HIS A 281 0.76 12.59 -20.88
CA HIS A 281 -0.44 13.42 -20.92
C HIS A 281 -1.13 13.43 -19.56
N SER A 282 -1.00 14.55 -18.84
CA SER A 282 -1.66 14.77 -17.55
C SER A 282 -3.18 14.82 -17.74
N GLY A 283 -3.90 13.93 -17.06
CA GLY A 283 -5.36 13.86 -17.11
C GLY A 283 -5.95 12.89 -18.13
N PHE A 284 -5.12 12.12 -18.86
CA PHE A 284 -5.63 11.03 -19.69
C PHE A 284 -6.24 9.92 -18.83
N LYS A 285 -7.32 9.35 -19.34
CA LYS A 285 -7.99 8.15 -18.83
C LYS A 285 -7.57 6.94 -19.64
N ALA A 286 -7.82 5.74 -19.13
CA ALA A 286 -7.53 4.50 -19.86
C ALA A 286 -8.28 4.44 -21.21
N CYS A 287 -9.44 5.09 -21.34
CA CYS A 287 -10.19 5.15 -22.60
C CYS A 287 -9.57 6.09 -23.65
N ASP A 288 -8.66 6.99 -23.28
CA ASP A 288 -7.96 7.88 -24.21
C ASP A 288 -6.81 7.18 -24.94
N TYR A 289 -6.35 6.04 -24.42
CA TYR A 289 -5.35 5.21 -25.07
C TYR A 289 -5.99 4.33 -26.16
N PRO A 290 -5.43 4.28 -27.38
CA PRO A 290 -5.88 3.36 -28.42
C PRO A 290 -5.83 1.90 -27.96
N ALA A 291 -6.76 1.09 -28.46
CA ALA A 291 -6.81 -0.34 -28.16
C ALA A 291 -5.48 -1.02 -28.57
N GLY A 292 -4.84 -1.69 -27.61
CA GLY A 292 -3.55 -2.33 -27.79
C GLY A 292 -2.84 -2.59 -26.47
N ASP A 293 -1.55 -2.88 -26.55
CA ASP A 293 -0.74 -3.29 -25.40
C ASP A 293 -0.66 -2.21 -24.30
N ALA A 294 -0.57 -0.93 -24.69
CA ALA A 294 -0.51 0.20 -23.77
C ALA A 294 -1.78 0.31 -22.91
N GLN A 295 -2.96 0.38 -23.56
CA GLN A 295 -4.25 0.41 -22.85
C GLN A 295 -4.42 -0.84 -21.97
N ALA A 296 -4.06 -2.02 -22.47
CA ALA A 296 -4.15 -3.27 -21.70
C ALA A 296 -3.25 -3.26 -20.45
N ALA A 297 -2.04 -2.68 -20.54
CA ALA A 297 -1.14 -2.52 -19.41
C ALA A 297 -1.69 -1.55 -18.36
N ILE A 298 -2.24 -0.42 -18.77
CA ILE A 298 -2.87 0.57 -17.88
C ILE A 298 -4.08 -0.03 -17.15
N VAL A 299 -4.98 -0.70 -17.88
CA VAL A 299 -6.14 -1.38 -17.26
C VAL A 299 -5.69 -2.48 -16.29
N ARG A 300 -4.60 -3.20 -16.60
CA ARG A 300 -4.02 -4.19 -15.69
C ARG A 300 -3.46 -3.53 -14.43
N PHE A 301 -2.77 -2.41 -14.57
CA PHE A 301 -2.26 -1.62 -13.45
C PHE A 301 -3.42 -1.17 -12.55
N ASN A 302 -4.45 -0.53 -13.10
CA ASN A 302 -5.61 -0.03 -12.34
C ASN A 302 -6.29 -1.15 -11.53
N ARG A 303 -6.45 -2.34 -12.14
CA ARG A 303 -6.97 -3.52 -11.46
C ARG A 303 -6.05 -4.00 -10.31
N ARG A 304 -4.74 -4.04 -10.55
CA ARG A 304 -3.76 -4.42 -9.51
C ARG A 304 -3.71 -3.40 -8.38
N TYR A 305 -3.89 -2.12 -8.70
CA TYR A 305 -3.99 -1.05 -7.71
C TYR A 305 -5.22 -1.23 -6.82
N CYS A 306 -6.39 -1.51 -7.40
CA CYS A 306 -7.59 -1.82 -6.61
C CYS A 306 -7.42 -3.09 -5.76
N ALA A 307 -6.68 -4.10 -6.25
CA ALA A 307 -6.34 -5.28 -5.46
C ALA A 307 -5.36 -4.98 -4.31
N LEU A 308 -4.43 -4.03 -4.48
CA LEU A 308 -3.61 -3.53 -3.38
C LEU A 308 -4.48 -2.86 -2.33
N LEU A 309 -5.43 -2.00 -2.73
CA LEU A 309 -6.35 -1.33 -1.80
C LEU A 309 -7.19 -2.34 -1.01
N GLU A 310 -7.61 -3.45 -1.61
CA GLU A 310 -8.26 -4.56 -0.90
C GLU A 310 -7.34 -5.23 0.14
N GLN A 311 -6.06 -5.44 -0.19
CA GLN A 311 -5.09 -5.97 0.77
C GLN A 311 -4.87 -5.00 1.94
N LEU A 312 -4.77 -3.70 1.65
CA LEU A 312 -4.66 -2.64 2.65
C LEU A 312 -5.92 -2.58 3.52
N GLN A 313 -7.12 -2.66 2.93
CA GLN A 313 -8.40 -2.76 3.64
C GLN A 313 -8.38 -3.89 4.66
N GLN A 314 -7.91 -5.09 4.28
CA GLN A 314 -7.79 -6.24 5.18
C GLN A 314 -6.78 -5.99 6.31
N GLY A 315 -5.64 -5.39 5.99
CA GLY A 315 -4.62 -5.01 6.96
C GLY A 315 -5.16 -4.05 8.01
N LEU A 316 -5.72 -2.94 7.55
CA LEU A 316 -6.27 -1.84 8.35
C LEU A 316 -7.51 -2.23 9.17
N CYS A 317 -8.20 -3.33 8.84
CA CYS A 317 -9.40 -3.79 9.55
C CYS A 317 -9.14 -4.93 10.55
N GLY A 318 -7.92 -5.07 11.07
CA GLY A 318 -7.61 -6.04 12.13
C GLY A 318 -6.95 -7.34 11.67
N LYS A 319 -6.28 -7.31 10.51
CA LYS A 319 -5.33 -8.37 10.12
C LYS A 319 -3.98 -7.76 9.75
N PRO A 320 -3.23 -7.13 10.69
CA PRO A 320 -1.96 -6.44 10.39
C PRO A 320 -0.95 -7.27 9.60
N GLN A 321 -0.93 -8.59 9.81
CA GLN A 321 -0.12 -9.55 9.05
C GLN A 321 -0.41 -9.57 7.53
N LYS A 322 -1.57 -9.05 7.09
CA LYS A 322 -1.95 -8.89 5.69
C LYS A 322 -1.36 -7.62 5.04
N LEU A 323 -0.72 -6.73 5.81
CA LEU A 323 0.05 -5.62 5.24
C LEU A 323 1.32 -6.09 4.52
N MET A 324 1.94 -7.20 4.96
CA MET A 324 3.15 -7.74 4.32
C MET A 324 2.94 -8.13 2.84
N PRO A 325 1.87 -8.88 2.46
CA PRO A 325 1.50 -9.06 1.07
C PRO A 325 1.26 -7.74 0.29
N ALA A 326 0.71 -6.71 0.93
CA ALA A 326 0.49 -5.41 0.30
C ALA A 326 1.83 -4.76 -0.09
N LEU A 327 2.88 -4.86 0.74
CA LEU A 327 4.23 -4.37 0.41
C LEU A 327 4.82 -5.08 -0.82
N ALA A 328 4.61 -6.39 -0.98
CA ALA A 328 5.05 -7.11 -2.18
C ALA A 328 4.26 -6.68 -3.42
N SER A 329 2.95 -6.44 -3.29
CA SER A 329 2.11 -5.89 -4.36
C SER A 329 2.57 -4.49 -4.78
N MET A 330 3.02 -3.63 -3.84
CA MET A 330 3.58 -2.31 -4.14
C MET A 330 4.84 -2.40 -5.02
N GLN A 331 5.73 -3.37 -4.77
CA GLN A 331 6.90 -3.59 -5.64
C GLN A 331 6.49 -4.00 -7.06
N SER A 332 5.50 -4.89 -7.19
CA SER A 332 4.97 -5.30 -8.49
C SER A 332 4.30 -4.13 -9.23
N LEU A 333 3.56 -3.27 -8.51
CA LEU A 333 2.95 -2.06 -9.07
C LEU A 333 3.98 -1.05 -9.55
N ARG A 334 5.08 -0.86 -8.81
CA ARG A 334 6.21 -0.05 -9.25
C ARG A 334 6.77 -0.55 -10.58
N ASP A 335 6.94 -1.87 -10.71
CA ASP A 335 7.52 -2.45 -11.92
C ASP A 335 6.53 -2.33 -13.11
N ASP A 336 5.23 -2.51 -12.89
CA ASP A 336 4.18 -2.20 -13.88
C ASP A 336 4.19 -0.71 -14.27
N PHE A 337 4.31 0.21 -13.31
CA PHE A 337 4.38 1.66 -13.55
C PHE A 337 5.55 1.98 -14.48
N ARG A 338 6.75 1.54 -14.12
CA ARG A 338 7.97 1.76 -14.91
C ARG A 338 7.89 1.13 -16.29
N HIS A 339 7.23 -0.02 -16.41
CA HIS A 339 6.97 -0.62 -17.71
C HIS A 339 6.08 0.28 -18.57
N ILE A 340 4.96 0.76 -18.02
CA ILE A 340 4.02 1.65 -18.72
C ILE A 340 4.70 2.95 -19.18
N VAL A 341 5.48 3.59 -18.31
CA VAL A 341 6.19 4.86 -18.63
C VAL A 341 7.26 4.68 -19.71
N ARG A 342 7.76 3.46 -19.92
CA ARG A 342 8.69 3.15 -21.03
C ARG A 342 7.99 2.89 -22.36
N MET A 343 6.65 2.77 -22.37
CA MET A 343 5.89 2.58 -23.59
C MET A 343 5.62 3.95 -24.22
N PRO A 344 6.05 4.20 -25.48
CA PRO A 344 5.68 5.41 -26.19
C PRO A 344 4.16 5.46 -26.37
N TYR A 345 3.59 6.65 -26.36
CA TYR A 345 2.18 6.84 -26.64
C TYR A 345 1.87 6.43 -28.09
N PRO A 346 0.82 5.63 -28.34
CA PRO A 346 0.49 5.20 -29.70
C PRO A 346 0.11 6.39 -30.59
N GLY A 347 0.98 6.75 -31.53
CA GLY A 347 0.77 7.86 -32.46
C GLY A 347 1.50 9.15 -32.09
N ASP A 348 2.15 9.22 -30.92
CA ASP A 348 3.01 10.33 -30.51
C ASP A 348 4.21 9.78 -29.73
N SER A 349 5.36 9.66 -30.40
CA SER A 349 6.56 9.10 -29.79
C SER A 349 7.28 10.04 -28.82
N ASP A 350 6.90 11.32 -28.78
CA ASP A 350 7.48 12.31 -27.88
C ASP A 350 6.88 12.22 -26.47
N TYR A 351 5.76 11.51 -26.34
CA TYR A 351 5.08 11.22 -25.07
C TYR A 351 5.11 9.72 -24.78
N SER A 352 5.09 9.41 -23.48
CA SER A 352 4.94 8.05 -22.96
C SER A 352 3.56 7.84 -22.35
N CYS A 353 3.20 6.56 -22.22
CA CYS A 353 2.02 6.14 -21.47
C CYS A 353 2.21 6.37 -19.97
N ALA A 354 1.10 6.54 -19.23
CA ALA A 354 1.12 6.68 -17.78
C ALA A 354 -0.03 5.88 -17.16
N PRO A 355 0.14 5.34 -15.94
CA PRO A 355 -0.97 4.81 -15.18
C PRO A 355 -1.99 5.88 -14.80
N THR A 356 -3.27 5.50 -14.77
CA THR A 356 -4.38 6.44 -14.56
C THR A 356 -5.08 6.29 -13.20
N PHE A 357 -4.77 5.22 -12.46
CA PHE A 357 -5.29 4.93 -11.11
C PHE A 357 -6.82 4.86 -11.01
N GLU A 358 -7.52 4.68 -12.13
CA GLU A 358 -8.98 4.63 -12.16
C GLU A 358 -9.50 3.44 -11.38
N TYR A 359 -10.59 3.64 -10.63
CA TYR A 359 -11.27 2.55 -9.96
C TYR A 359 -11.72 1.53 -11.00
N THR A 360 -11.08 0.37 -10.97
CA THR A 360 -11.55 -0.80 -11.68
C THR A 360 -12.21 -1.65 -10.63
N PRO A 361 -13.55 -1.88 -10.70
CA PRO A 361 -14.19 -2.81 -9.81
C PRO A 361 -13.34 -4.06 -9.80
N LEU A 362 -12.92 -4.47 -8.60
CA LEU A 362 -12.50 -5.85 -8.44
C LEU A 362 -13.64 -6.61 -9.08
N LYS A 363 -13.33 -7.41 -10.11
CA LYS A 363 -14.29 -8.41 -10.49
C LYS A 363 -14.46 -9.19 -9.20
N VAL A 364 -15.56 -8.90 -8.49
CA VAL A 364 -16.21 -9.88 -7.67
C VAL A 364 -16.44 -10.93 -8.73
N THR A 365 -15.56 -11.91 -8.77
CA THR A 365 -15.94 -13.18 -9.30
C THR A 365 -17.00 -13.70 -8.32
N THR A 366 -18.20 -13.12 -8.40
CA THR A 366 -19.40 -13.86 -8.74
C THR A 366 -19.32 -14.21 -10.24
N SER A 367 -18.17 -14.72 -10.68
CA SER A 367 -18.26 -15.99 -11.35
C SER A 367 -19.00 -16.83 -10.32
N PRO A 368 -20.19 -17.38 -10.62
CA PRO A 368 -20.57 -18.59 -9.91
C PRO A 368 -19.32 -19.46 -9.84
N THR A 369 -19.12 -20.09 -8.70
CA THR A 369 -18.23 -21.22 -8.50
C THR A 369 -18.33 -22.14 -9.71
N VAL A 370 -17.54 -21.80 -10.71
CA VAL A 370 -17.33 -22.46 -11.98
C VAL A 370 -15.92 -22.01 -12.25
N VAL A 371 -15.01 -22.61 -11.48
CA VAL A 371 -13.87 -23.29 -12.11
C VAL A 371 -14.46 -23.81 -13.41
N GLN A 372 -14.05 -23.27 -14.57
CA GLN A 372 -14.40 -23.91 -15.84
C GLN A 372 -14.18 -25.39 -15.57
N ASP A 373 -15.24 -26.21 -15.62
CA ASP A 373 -15.12 -27.63 -15.35
C ASP A 373 -14.10 -28.12 -16.36
N VAL A 374 -12.83 -28.15 -15.95
CA VAL A 374 -11.78 -28.84 -16.67
C VAL A 374 -12.13 -30.28 -16.37
N SER A 375 -13.09 -30.81 -17.11
CA SER A 375 -13.38 -32.21 -17.13
C SER A 375 -12.15 -32.85 -17.76
N PHE A 376 -11.37 -33.53 -16.93
CA PHE A 376 -10.31 -34.38 -17.46
C PHE A 376 -10.97 -35.64 -18.00
N ASN A 377 -10.46 -36.16 -19.11
CA ASN A 377 -11.00 -37.38 -19.69
C ASN A 377 -10.35 -38.64 -19.07
N SER A 378 -9.31 -38.45 -18.24
CA SER A 378 -8.61 -39.52 -17.54
C SER A 378 -7.72 -38.98 -16.40
N ASN A 379 -7.42 -39.83 -15.41
CA ASN A 379 -6.42 -39.53 -14.36
C ASN A 379 -5.04 -39.18 -14.95
N GLN A 380 -4.70 -39.76 -16.10
CA GLN A 380 -3.46 -39.49 -16.81
C GLN A 380 -3.39 -38.05 -17.33
N ASP A 381 -4.50 -37.53 -17.88
CA ASP A 381 -4.57 -36.15 -18.37
C ASP A 381 -4.46 -35.16 -17.22
N THR A 382 -5.10 -35.45 -16.08
CA THR A 382 -4.98 -34.65 -14.86
C THR A 382 -3.53 -34.57 -14.39
N LEU A 383 -2.84 -35.70 -14.29
CA LEU A 383 -1.43 -35.70 -13.86
C LEU A 383 -0.51 -35.03 -14.87
N ASN A 384 -0.68 -35.25 -16.17
CA ASN A 384 0.11 -34.56 -17.20
C ASN A 384 -0.08 -33.04 -17.12
N THR A 385 -1.30 -32.58 -16.88
CA THR A 385 -1.65 -31.16 -16.73
C THR A 385 -1.04 -30.58 -15.46
N LEU A 386 -1.11 -31.32 -14.35
CA LEU A 386 -0.51 -30.94 -13.07
C LEU A 386 1.02 -30.83 -13.20
N MET A 387 1.67 -31.78 -13.85
CA MET A 387 3.11 -31.76 -14.10
C MET A 387 3.53 -30.55 -14.94
N GLN A 388 2.79 -30.24 -16.00
CA GLN A 388 3.03 -29.04 -16.80
C GLN A 388 2.87 -27.77 -15.97
N ALA A 389 1.91 -27.74 -15.05
CA ALA A 389 1.68 -26.59 -14.16
C ALA A 389 2.88 -26.36 -13.23
N TYR A 390 3.48 -27.42 -12.67
CA TYR A 390 4.73 -27.32 -11.91
C TYR A 390 5.89 -26.84 -12.79
N ALA A 391 6.03 -27.38 -14.00
CA ALA A 391 7.11 -26.99 -14.91
C ALA A 391 7.05 -25.53 -15.36
N CYS A 392 5.84 -24.95 -15.50
CA CYS A 392 5.66 -23.56 -15.92
C CYS A 392 5.33 -22.59 -14.77
N GLY A 393 5.39 -23.03 -13.51
CA GLY A 393 5.09 -22.19 -12.35
C GLY A 393 3.64 -21.68 -12.32
N ASN A 394 2.68 -22.41 -12.90
CA ASN A 394 1.29 -21.98 -13.03
C ASN A 394 0.40 -22.62 -11.96
N VAL A 395 0.39 -22.02 -10.76
CA VAL A 395 -0.41 -22.51 -9.61
C VAL A 395 -1.91 -22.65 -9.93
N ARG A 396 -2.48 -21.77 -10.77
CA ARG A 396 -3.91 -21.86 -11.14
C ARG A 396 -4.20 -23.12 -11.94
N LYS A 397 -3.31 -23.49 -12.86
CA LYS A 397 -3.41 -24.72 -13.63
C LYS A 397 -3.24 -25.96 -12.73
N ALA A 398 -2.38 -25.88 -11.72
CA ALA A 398 -2.22 -26.96 -10.74
C ALA A 398 -3.48 -27.13 -9.88
N VAL A 399 -4.03 -26.04 -9.35
CA VAL A 399 -5.27 -26.04 -8.56
C VAL A 399 -6.45 -26.57 -9.37
N ALA A 400 -6.54 -26.25 -10.66
CA ALA A 400 -7.59 -26.78 -11.54
C ALA A 400 -7.54 -28.31 -11.71
N CYS A 401 -6.42 -28.97 -11.40
CA CYS A 401 -6.28 -30.43 -11.41
C CYS A 401 -6.80 -31.09 -10.12
N MET A 402 -7.19 -30.31 -9.12
CA MET A 402 -7.46 -30.77 -7.75
C MET A 402 -8.90 -30.53 -7.36
N SER A 403 -9.43 -31.45 -6.56
CA SER A 403 -10.73 -31.29 -5.90
C SER A 403 -10.66 -30.17 -4.87
N GLU A 404 -11.79 -29.51 -4.57
CA GLU A 404 -11.87 -28.48 -3.52
C GLU A 404 -11.46 -29.00 -2.13
N HIS A 405 -11.57 -30.32 -1.93
CA HIS A 405 -11.23 -31.01 -0.69
C HIS A 405 -9.85 -31.69 -0.71
N ILE A 406 -8.98 -31.31 -1.66
CA ILE A 406 -7.62 -31.86 -1.77
C ILE A 406 -6.89 -31.87 -0.42
N VAL A 407 -6.30 -33.00 -0.08
CA VAL A 407 -5.32 -33.13 1.00
C VAL A 407 -3.94 -33.27 0.36
N TRP A 408 -3.04 -32.34 0.66
CA TRP A 408 -1.63 -32.43 0.28
C TRP A 408 -0.78 -32.71 1.51
N ASP A 409 -0.29 -33.94 1.62
CA ASP A 409 0.54 -34.43 2.72
C ASP A 409 1.99 -34.55 2.26
N ILE A 410 2.81 -33.57 2.65
CA ILE A 410 4.26 -33.58 2.50
C ILE A 410 4.90 -33.51 3.89
N SER A 411 4.49 -34.43 4.76
CA SER A 411 4.99 -34.51 6.13
C SER A 411 6.51 -34.65 6.19
N GLY A 412 7.13 -33.86 7.06
CA GLY A 412 8.58 -33.79 7.22
C GLY A 412 8.96 -33.00 8.48
N PRO A 413 10.27 -32.81 8.72
CA PRO A 413 10.75 -32.05 9.87
C PRO A 413 10.32 -30.58 9.79
N ILE A 414 10.06 -29.98 10.96
CA ILE A 414 9.59 -28.58 11.09
C ILE A 414 10.55 -27.56 10.47
N ASP A 415 11.83 -27.91 10.33
CA ASP A 415 12.87 -27.08 9.74
C ASP A 415 12.76 -26.92 8.22
N VAL A 416 11.89 -27.69 7.56
CA VAL A 416 11.57 -27.55 6.13
C VAL A 416 10.27 -26.73 6.02
N PRO A 417 10.32 -25.44 5.63
CA PRO A 417 9.19 -24.51 5.79
C PRO A 417 7.88 -24.90 5.09
N TYR A 418 7.98 -25.71 4.04
CA TYR A 418 6.84 -26.19 3.26
C TYR A 418 6.42 -27.63 3.61
N ALA A 419 7.07 -28.28 4.58
CA ALA A 419 6.68 -29.60 5.06
C ALA A 419 5.47 -29.51 5.99
N GLY A 420 4.50 -30.40 5.79
CA GLY A 420 3.24 -30.40 6.54
C GLY A 420 2.08 -30.98 5.75
N ILE A 421 0.89 -30.84 6.32
CA ILE A 421 -0.37 -31.25 5.70
C ILE A 421 -1.19 -30.00 5.37
N PHE A 422 -1.61 -29.90 4.11
CA PHE A 422 -2.34 -28.77 3.57
C PHE A 422 -3.71 -29.23 3.06
N TYR A 423 -4.73 -28.41 3.31
CA TYR A 423 -6.12 -28.75 3.00
C TYR A 423 -6.73 -27.73 2.04
N GLY A 424 -7.42 -28.24 1.03
CA GLY A 424 -8.10 -27.46 0.01
C GLY A 424 -7.16 -26.64 -0.88
N HIS A 425 -7.75 -25.91 -1.83
CA HIS A 425 -7.01 -25.09 -2.78
C HIS A 425 -6.18 -23.98 -2.09
N ASP A 426 -6.70 -23.42 -1.00
CA ASP A 426 -6.00 -22.41 -0.19
C ASP A 426 -4.76 -23.00 0.49
N GLY A 427 -4.88 -24.20 1.06
CA GLY A 427 -3.77 -24.92 1.66
C GLY A 427 -2.70 -25.26 0.63
N PHE A 428 -3.10 -25.77 -0.53
CA PHE A 428 -2.17 -26.10 -1.61
C PHE A 428 -1.46 -24.85 -2.16
N SER A 429 -2.17 -23.74 -2.34
CA SER A 429 -1.59 -22.46 -2.78
C SER A 429 -0.57 -21.92 -1.75
N ARG A 430 -0.84 -22.11 -0.44
CA ARG A 430 0.11 -21.79 0.63
C ARG A 430 1.36 -22.65 0.56
N TYR A 431 1.22 -23.97 0.38
CA TYR A 431 2.36 -24.87 0.16
C TYR A 431 3.23 -24.39 -1.00
N TRP A 432 2.61 -24.07 -2.13
CA TRP A 432 3.30 -23.63 -3.33
C TRP A 432 4.14 -22.37 -3.08
N SER A 433 3.55 -21.37 -2.41
CA SER A 433 4.26 -20.14 -2.05
C SER A 433 5.43 -20.38 -1.08
N LEU A 434 5.26 -21.26 -0.09
CA LEU A 434 6.33 -21.60 0.87
C LEU A 434 7.49 -22.30 0.16
N MET A 435 7.18 -23.22 -0.74
CA MET A 435 8.15 -23.92 -1.57
C MET A 435 8.93 -22.94 -2.46
N GLU A 436 8.25 -22.07 -3.21
CA GLU A 436 8.88 -21.06 -4.08
C GLU A 436 9.77 -20.09 -3.30
N GLN A 437 9.43 -19.73 -2.06
CA GLN A 437 10.26 -18.87 -1.22
C GLN A 437 11.50 -19.59 -0.69
N THR A 438 11.49 -20.92 -0.62
CA THR A 438 12.52 -21.73 0.02
C THR A 438 13.58 -22.23 -0.97
N VAL A 439 13.16 -22.66 -2.17
CA VAL A 439 14.03 -23.35 -3.14
C VAL A 439 13.91 -22.78 -4.57
N GLU A 440 15.00 -22.87 -5.33
CA GLU A 440 15.03 -22.69 -6.79
C GLU A 440 15.11 -24.08 -7.44
N PHE A 441 14.10 -24.42 -8.25
CA PHE A 441 14.07 -25.70 -8.98
C PHE A 441 15.02 -25.68 -10.18
N SER A 442 15.78 -26.76 -10.37
CA SER A 442 16.55 -26.97 -11.61
C SER A 442 15.96 -28.08 -12.49
N SER A 443 15.28 -29.08 -11.91
CA SER A 443 14.51 -30.08 -12.68
C SER A 443 13.60 -30.94 -11.79
N LEU A 444 12.33 -31.15 -12.19
CA LEU A 444 11.48 -32.26 -11.74
C LEU A 444 11.58 -33.40 -12.75
N GLY A 445 12.35 -34.44 -12.42
CA GLY A 445 12.49 -35.62 -13.28
C GLY A 445 11.51 -36.69 -12.85
N ILE A 446 10.30 -36.73 -13.42
CA ILE A 446 9.42 -37.88 -13.25
C ILE A 446 9.96 -39.01 -14.09
N GLN A 447 10.28 -40.13 -13.45
CA GLN A 447 10.83 -41.30 -14.11
C GLN A 447 9.73 -42.24 -14.58
N ASN A 448 8.73 -42.50 -13.73
CA ASN A 448 7.64 -43.42 -14.03
C ASN A 448 6.35 -43.02 -13.29
N VAL A 449 5.19 -43.32 -13.88
CA VAL A 449 3.88 -43.20 -13.25
C VAL A 449 3.11 -44.51 -13.47
N PHE A 450 2.51 -45.03 -12.41
CA PHE A 450 1.70 -46.25 -12.45
C PHE A 450 0.27 -45.93 -12.02
N PHE A 451 -0.71 -46.40 -12.78
CA PHE A 451 -2.14 -46.21 -12.48
C PHE A 451 -2.77 -47.53 -12.06
N ASN A 452 -3.63 -47.48 -11.05
CA ASN A 452 -4.47 -48.60 -10.64
C ASN A 452 -5.85 -48.07 -10.21
N GLY A 453 -6.83 -48.16 -11.10
CA GLY A 453 -8.16 -47.60 -10.85
C GLY A 453 -8.13 -46.09 -10.64
N ASN A 454 -8.61 -45.64 -9.48
CA ASN A 454 -8.64 -44.24 -9.07
C ASN A 454 -7.39 -43.82 -8.26
N GLU A 455 -6.33 -44.61 -8.28
CA GLU A 455 -5.06 -44.28 -7.66
C GLU A 455 -3.95 -44.22 -8.69
N ALA A 456 -2.95 -43.37 -8.43
CA ALA A 456 -1.69 -43.40 -9.16
C ALA A 456 -0.51 -43.25 -8.22
N MET A 457 0.63 -43.82 -8.59
CA MET A 457 1.90 -43.62 -7.92
C MET A 457 2.90 -43.09 -8.93
N ALA A 458 3.44 -41.90 -8.68
CA ALA A 458 4.52 -41.30 -9.46
C ALA A 458 5.84 -41.40 -8.71
N TYR A 459 6.91 -41.72 -9.43
CA TYR A 459 8.28 -41.77 -8.92
C TYR A 459 9.15 -40.80 -9.70
N GLY A 460 9.98 -40.05 -8.99
CA GLY A 460 10.87 -39.10 -9.61
C GLY A 460 12.02 -38.70 -8.70
N GLY A 461 12.89 -37.87 -9.28
CA GLY A 461 13.93 -37.17 -8.55
C GLY A 461 13.66 -35.67 -8.55
N GLU A 462 14.03 -35.03 -7.46
CA GLU A 462 14.10 -33.58 -7.36
C GLU A 462 15.54 -33.16 -7.15
N GLN A 463 15.93 -32.06 -7.80
CA GLN A 463 17.16 -31.34 -7.50
C GLN A 463 16.92 -29.84 -7.63
N GLY A 464 17.62 -29.09 -6.79
CA GLY A 464 17.49 -27.65 -6.72
C GLY A 464 18.55 -27.02 -5.84
N ILE A 465 18.43 -25.71 -5.64
CA ILE A 465 19.32 -24.93 -4.77
C ILE A 465 18.45 -24.20 -3.75
N THR A 466 18.86 -24.21 -2.48
CA THR A 466 18.17 -23.42 -1.46
C THR A 466 18.39 -21.92 -1.69
N LYS A 467 17.33 -21.11 -1.57
CA LYS A 467 17.46 -19.65 -1.76
C LYS A 467 18.32 -18.99 -0.69
N LYS A 468 18.18 -19.43 0.57
CA LYS A 468 18.87 -18.85 1.73
C LYS A 468 20.36 -19.20 1.80
N THR A 469 20.71 -20.47 1.66
CA THR A 469 22.08 -20.97 1.90
C THR A 469 22.86 -21.20 0.61
N ARG A 470 22.18 -21.16 -0.55
CA ARG A 470 22.74 -21.44 -1.88
C ARG A 470 23.37 -22.83 -2.00
N VAL A 471 22.95 -23.76 -1.15
CA VAL A 471 23.45 -25.14 -1.14
C VAL A 471 22.56 -26.00 -2.03
N PRO A 472 23.14 -26.77 -2.97
CA PRO A 472 22.37 -27.69 -3.78
C PRO A 472 21.83 -28.85 -2.94
N TYR A 473 20.63 -29.32 -3.28
CA TYR A 473 20.05 -30.52 -2.71
C TYR A 473 19.51 -31.42 -3.83
N SER A 474 19.43 -32.71 -3.54
CA SER A 474 18.72 -33.67 -4.38
C SER A 474 18.20 -34.82 -3.53
N TYR A 475 17.02 -35.32 -3.88
CA TYR A 475 16.43 -36.52 -3.31
C TYR A 475 15.47 -37.18 -4.29
N ASP A 476 15.27 -38.48 -4.13
CA ASP A 476 14.20 -39.22 -4.77
C ASP A 476 12.90 -39.06 -3.99
N TRP A 477 11.79 -39.06 -4.70
CA TRP A 477 10.45 -38.98 -4.13
C TRP A 477 9.50 -39.96 -4.82
N ALA A 478 8.47 -40.36 -4.07
CA ALA A 478 7.28 -41.03 -4.58
C ALA A 478 6.04 -40.24 -4.13
N ILE A 479 5.09 -39.99 -5.02
CA ILE A 479 3.83 -39.33 -4.66
C ILE A 479 2.68 -40.29 -4.99
N ARG A 480 1.88 -40.60 -3.95
CA ARG A 480 0.60 -41.28 -4.12
C ARG A 480 -0.47 -40.25 -4.41
N TYR A 481 -1.21 -40.48 -5.49
CA TYR A 481 -2.37 -39.71 -5.90
C TYR A 481 -3.63 -40.56 -5.75
N GLU A 482 -4.70 -39.96 -5.24
CA GLU A 482 -6.05 -40.51 -5.34
C GLU A 482 -6.92 -39.51 -6.10
N PHE A 483 -7.83 -40.02 -6.94
CA PHE A 483 -8.72 -39.25 -7.78
C PHE A 483 -10.18 -39.51 -7.44
N ASP A 484 -11.03 -38.50 -7.63
CA ASP A 484 -12.48 -38.64 -7.60
C ASP A 484 -13.06 -39.09 -8.96
N GLU A 485 -14.39 -39.18 -9.04
CA GLU A 485 -15.12 -39.59 -10.24
C GLU A 485 -14.98 -38.58 -11.40
N ASP A 486 -14.61 -37.33 -11.10
CA ASP A 486 -14.34 -36.26 -12.08
C ASP A 486 -12.85 -36.20 -12.47
N TYR A 487 -12.09 -37.22 -12.10
CA TYR A 487 -10.64 -37.36 -12.33
C TYR A 487 -9.82 -36.22 -11.71
N LYS A 488 -10.35 -35.51 -10.71
CA LYS A 488 -9.60 -34.50 -9.95
C LYS A 488 -8.83 -35.18 -8.83
N VAL A 489 -7.66 -34.64 -8.51
CA VAL A 489 -6.85 -35.13 -7.40
C VAL A 489 -7.51 -34.76 -6.06
N VAL A 490 -7.80 -35.75 -5.22
CA VAL A 490 -8.36 -35.57 -3.86
C VAL A 490 -7.32 -35.80 -2.77
N LEU A 491 -6.29 -36.58 -3.06
CA LEU A 491 -5.15 -36.79 -2.18
C LEU A 491 -3.87 -36.73 -2.98
N MET A 492 -2.91 -36.01 -2.43
CA MET A 492 -1.51 -36.14 -2.79
C MET A 492 -0.76 -36.46 -1.49
N ARG A 493 0.04 -37.53 -1.48
CA ARG A 493 0.92 -37.85 -0.35
C ARG A 493 2.32 -38.14 -0.85
N GLN A 494 3.27 -37.32 -0.42
CA GLN A 494 4.67 -37.42 -0.81
C GLN A 494 5.49 -38.21 0.20
N TYR A 495 6.28 -39.14 -0.33
CA TYR A 495 7.27 -39.93 0.38
C TYR A 495 8.63 -39.54 -0.15
N PHE A 496 9.50 -38.99 0.70
CA PHE A 496 10.85 -38.59 0.33
C PHE A 496 11.75 -38.61 1.57
N ASN A 497 13.06 -38.48 1.37
CA ASN A 497 14.00 -38.30 2.48
C ASN A 497 14.25 -36.80 2.72
N PRO A 498 13.65 -36.19 3.76
CA PRO A 498 13.76 -34.76 4.00
C PRO A 498 15.13 -34.32 4.54
N MET A 499 15.98 -35.26 4.98
CA MET A 499 17.27 -34.91 5.59
C MET A 499 18.19 -34.16 4.62
N ARG A 500 18.08 -34.43 3.31
CA ARG A 500 18.90 -33.77 2.28
C ARG A 500 18.57 -32.28 2.17
N ILE A 501 17.29 -31.94 2.10
CA ILE A 501 16.85 -30.55 2.05
C ILE A 501 17.04 -29.86 3.39
N GLN A 502 16.77 -30.54 4.51
CA GLN A 502 16.99 -30.00 5.85
C GLN A 502 18.47 -29.65 6.07
N ALA A 503 19.40 -30.54 5.70
CA ALA A 503 20.83 -30.28 5.78
C ALA A 503 21.26 -29.11 4.88
N ALA A 504 20.71 -29.01 3.66
CA ALA A 504 20.99 -27.88 2.77
C ALA A 504 20.50 -26.55 3.37
N LEU A 505 19.31 -26.52 3.98
CA LEU A 505 18.76 -25.32 4.63
C LEU A 505 19.52 -24.90 5.89
N ALA A 506 20.16 -25.85 6.58
CA ALA A 506 20.97 -25.60 7.77
C ALA A 506 22.45 -25.28 7.48
N ALA A 507 22.91 -25.43 6.24
CA ALA A 507 24.30 -25.20 5.87
C ALA A 507 24.71 -23.73 6.01
N PRO A 508 25.95 -23.43 6.45
CA PRO A 508 26.45 -22.06 6.45
C PRO A 508 26.50 -21.51 5.02
N ARG A 509 26.12 -20.23 4.85
CA ARG A 509 26.09 -19.56 3.55
C ARG A 509 27.50 -19.62 2.93
N THR A 510 27.65 -20.35 1.83
CA THR A 510 28.91 -20.37 1.09
C THR A 510 29.12 -19.01 0.45
N GLY A 511 30.15 -18.30 0.91
CA GLY A 511 30.47 -16.95 0.45
C GLY A 511 30.76 -16.89 -1.04
N GLY A 512 30.12 -15.92 -1.69
CA GLY A 512 30.47 -15.36 -2.99
C GLY A 512 30.46 -13.85 -2.84
#